data_AF-Q8I6V6-F1
#
_entry.id   AF-Q8I6V6-F1
#
_cell.length_a   1.000
_cell.length_b   1.000
_cell.length_c   1.000
_cell.angle_alpha   90.00
_cell.angle_beta   90.00
_cell.angle_gamma   90.00
#
_symmetry.space_group_name_H-M   'P 1'
#
loop_
_entity.id
_entity.type
_entity.pdbx_description
1 polymer ?
#
loop_
_entity_poly.entity_id
_entity_poly.type
_entity_poly.pdbx_seq_one_letter_code
_entity_poly.pdbx_strand_id
1 'polypeptide(L)'
;MNKLDISPMPMKFPGKSTFTLDATIKQVLNGSDSTITIKRSTFLGYIRIPCIFEVGSCTYKDTCSLPKRMMSENWGGIMGPIVTQVMDYFGKAGAKLDCPLPKQNVLLDKVDLKLPTIPTYMTFLASGDYQVQLMNKDKRDGKTILCIEMDFSIA
;
A
#
# COMPACT_ATOMS: atom_id res chain seq x y z
N MET A 1 -4.89 -14.44 -2.51
CA MET A 1 -5.34 -13.47 -1.50
C MET A 1 -6.78 -13.81 -1.21
N ASN A 2 -7.12 -14.06 0.05
CA ASN A 2 -8.45 -14.49 0.46
C ASN A 2 -9.26 -13.30 0.97
N LYS A 3 -8.63 -12.35 1.67
CA LYS A 3 -9.27 -11.15 2.19
C LYS A 3 -8.32 -9.96 2.21
N LEU A 4 -8.83 -8.79 1.87
CA LEU A 4 -8.18 -7.49 2.04
C LEU A 4 -9.29 -6.47 2.29
N ASP A 5 -9.26 -5.83 3.45
CA ASP A 5 -10.32 -4.92 3.89
C ASP A 5 -9.76 -3.78 4.72
N ILE A 6 -10.34 -2.59 4.56
CA ILE A 6 -10.00 -1.40 5.33
C ILE A 6 -11.27 -0.61 5.66
N SER A 7 -11.45 -0.27 6.92
CA SER A 7 -12.66 0.36 7.45
C SER A 7 -12.33 1.40 8.53
N PRO A 8 -13.18 2.40 8.80
CA PRO A 8 -14.41 2.72 8.08
C PRO A 8 -14.11 3.39 6.72
N MET A 9 -15.09 3.32 5.81
CA MET A 9 -15.11 4.12 4.58
C MET A 9 -16.20 5.21 4.71
N PRO A 10 -15.92 6.46 4.32
CA PRO A 10 -14.62 6.99 3.90
C PRO A 10 -13.59 7.06 5.06
N MET A 11 -12.32 6.81 4.74
CA MET A 11 -11.21 6.93 5.68
C MET A 11 -10.97 8.40 6.05
N LYS A 12 -10.75 8.69 7.32
CA LYS A 12 -10.47 10.04 7.82
C LYS A 12 -8.99 10.23 8.09
N PHE A 13 -8.43 11.34 7.61
CA PHE A 13 -7.07 11.77 7.89
C PHE A 13 -7.06 13.14 8.59
N PRO A 14 -6.49 13.29 9.79
CA PRO A 14 -6.02 12.22 10.68
C PRO A 14 -7.17 11.38 11.25
N GLY A 15 -6.89 10.14 11.64
CA GLY A 15 -7.94 9.25 12.13
C GLY A 15 -7.44 7.84 12.48
N LYS A 16 -8.39 6.94 12.69
CA LYS A 16 -8.14 5.51 12.87
C LYS A 16 -8.81 4.74 11.73
N SER A 17 -8.13 3.74 11.21
CA SER A 17 -8.70 2.75 10.30
C SER A 17 -8.29 1.35 10.73
N THR A 18 -9.19 0.41 10.62
CA THR A 18 -8.97 -1.00 10.87
C THR A 18 -8.65 -1.70 9.55
N PHE A 19 -7.56 -2.46 9.53
CA PHE A 19 -7.05 -3.19 8.37
C PHE A 19 -7.13 -4.70 8.60
N THR A 20 -7.58 -5.44 7.60
CA THR A 20 -7.60 -6.92 7.60
C THR A 20 -6.95 -7.45 6.33
N LEU A 21 -6.07 -8.43 6.47
CA LEU A 21 -5.40 -9.11 5.36
C LEU A 21 -5.33 -10.62 5.64
N ASP A 22 -5.77 -11.41 4.68
CA ASP A 22 -5.54 -12.85 4.61
C ASP A 22 -4.94 -13.17 3.23
N ALA A 23 -3.66 -13.53 3.21
CA ALA A 23 -2.93 -13.86 2.01
C ALA A 23 -1.98 -15.04 2.18
N THR A 24 -1.87 -15.86 1.13
CA THR A 24 -0.90 -16.95 1.03
C THR A 24 0.15 -16.64 -0.02
N ILE A 25 1.41 -16.66 0.37
CA ILE A 25 2.58 -16.62 -0.50
C ILE A 25 2.90 -18.06 -0.90
N LYS A 26 2.64 -18.41 -2.18
CA LYS A 26 2.75 -19.79 -2.68
C LYS A 26 4.14 -20.18 -3.19
N GLN A 27 5.01 -19.19 -3.43
CA GLN A 27 6.36 -19.38 -3.96
C GLN A 27 7.33 -18.41 -3.31
N VAL A 28 8.63 -18.72 -3.37
CA VAL A 28 9.67 -17.81 -2.88
C VAL A 28 9.73 -16.58 -3.79
N LEU A 29 9.68 -15.38 -3.20
CA LEU A 29 9.76 -14.11 -3.94
C LEU A 29 11.10 -13.43 -3.64
N ASN A 30 11.92 -13.22 -4.66
CA ASN A 30 13.25 -12.62 -4.55
C ASN A 30 13.23 -11.08 -4.71
N GLY A 31 12.04 -10.48 -4.61
CA GLY A 31 11.79 -9.09 -4.96
C GLY A 31 11.12 -8.93 -6.32
N SER A 32 10.43 -7.81 -6.47
CA SER A 32 9.69 -7.44 -7.65
C SER A 32 9.76 -5.94 -7.90
N ASP A 33 9.35 -5.52 -9.08
CA ASP A 33 9.04 -4.12 -9.33
C ASP A 33 7.53 -3.91 -9.15
N SER A 34 7.14 -2.93 -8.33
CA SER A 34 5.75 -2.54 -8.12
C SER A 34 5.39 -1.36 -9.01
N THR A 35 4.26 -1.42 -9.70
CA THR A 35 3.63 -0.26 -10.32
C THR A 35 2.29 -0.01 -9.65
N ILE A 36 2.13 1.20 -9.13
CA ILE A 36 0.87 1.69 -8.56
C ILE A 36 0.26 2.66 -9.57
N THR A 37 -1.02 2.47 -9.85
CA THR A 37 -1.85 3.43 -10.59
C THR A 37 -2.99 3.85 -9.70
N ILE A 38 -3.08 5.16 -9.45
CA ILE A 38 -4.16 5.76 -8.67
C ILE A 38 -4.96 6.67 -9.58
N LYS A 39 -6.27 6.48 -9.61
CA LYS A 39 -7.21 7.34 -10.33
C LYS A 39 -8.22 7.91 -9.34
N ARG A 40 -8.48 9.20 -9.40
CA ARG A 40 -9.51 9.87 -8.60
C ARG A 40 -10.77 10.06 -9.44
N SER A 41 -11.92 9.74 -8.86
CA SER A 41 -13.22 10.04 -9.44
C SER A 41 -13.49 11.54 -9.40
N THR A 42 -13.91 12.10 -10.53
CA THR A 42 -14.28 13.52 -10.66
C THR A 42 -15.50 13.65 -11.57
N PHE A 43 -16.06 14.86 -11.68
CA PHE A 43 -17.16 15.12 -12.61
C PHE A 43 -16.78 14.92 -14.09
N LEU A 44 -15.48 14.94 -14.42
CA LEU A 44 -14.93 14.68 -15.77
C LEU A 44 -14.56 13.21 -15.98
N GLY A 45 -14.96 12.32 -15.07
CA GLY A 45 -14.53 10.92 -15.04
C GLY A 45 -13.28 10.72 -14.18
N TYR A 46 -12.50 9.69 -14.51
CA TYR A 46 -11.33 9.28 -13.72
C TYR A 46 -10.05 10.02 -14.13
N ILE A 47 -9.49 10.80 -13.22
CA ILE A 47 -8.22 11.50 -13.42
C ILE A 47 -7.09 10.72 -12.75
N ARG A 48 -6.05 10.38 -13.51
CA ARG A 48 -4.84 9.73 -12.97
C ARG A 48 -4.09 10.70 -12.05
N ILE A 49 -3.82 10.28 -10.82
CA ILE A 49 -3.00 11.02 -9.87
C ILE A 49 -1.52 10.81 -10.21
N PRO A 50 -0.74 11.86 -10.54
CA PRO A 50 0.67 11.73 -10.88
C PRO A 50 1.50 11.24 -9.69
N CYS A 51 2.70 10.73 -9.96
CA CYS A 51 3.68 10.42 -8.92
C CYS A 51 4.33 11.72 -8.43
N ILE A 52 4.06 12.13 -7.20
CA ILE A 52 4.62 13.32 -6.58
C ILE A 52 5.11 12.95 -5.18
N PHE A 53 6.37 13.29 -4.86
CA PHE A 53 7.01 12.93 -3.58
C PHE A 53 6.88 11.43 -3.24
N GLU A 54 7.05 10.58 -4.27
CA GLU A 54 6.92 9.12 -4.17
C GLU A 54 5.53 8.64 -3.70
N VAL A 55 4.49 9.46 -3.91
CA VAL A 55 3.09 9.11 -3.65
C VAL A 55 2.24 9.40 -4.89
N GLY A 56 1.29 8.50 -5.20
CA GLY A 56 0.45 8.60 -6.40
C GLY A 56 0.70 7.43 -7.35
N SER A 57 0.61 7.69 -8.66
CA SER A 57 0.84 6.65 -9.66
C SER A 57 2.32 6.46 -9.99
N CYS A 58 3.05 5.79 -9.11
CA CYS A 58 4.49 5.59 -9.18
C CYS A 58 4.89 4.15 -9.59
N THR A 59 6.12 3.98 -10.09
CA THR A 59 6.74 2.67 -10.27
C THR A 59 7.97 2.58 -9.37
N TYR A 60 7.95 1.63 -8.45
CA TYR A 60 9.00 1.39 -7.48
C TYR A 60 9.79 0.15 -7.85
N LYS A 61 11.12 0.31 -7.87
CA LYS A 61 12.05 -0.79 -8.05
C LYS A 61 12.32 -1.47 -6.72
N ASP A 62 12.48 -2.78 -6.77
CA ASP A 62 12.89 -3.61 -5.64
C ASP A 62 11.97 -3.49 -4.40
N THR A 63 10.90 -4.26 -4.40
CA THR A 63 9.96 -4.37 -3.28
C THR A 63 10.57 -4.86 -1.98
N CYS A 64 11.78 -5.45 -1.99
CA CYS A 64 12.44 -5.92 -0.78
C CYS A 64 12.95 -4.77 0.09
N SER A 65 13.47 -3.71 -0.54
CA SER A 65 13.93 -2.51 0.15
C SER A 65 12.83 -1.46 0.32
N LEU A 66 11.72 -1.59 -0.42
CA LEU A 66 10.65 -0.61 -0.47
C LEU A 66 10.07 -0.23 0.91
N PRO A 67 9.72 -1.16 1.83
CA PRO A 67 9.25 -0.77 3.16
C PRO A 67 10.27 0.05 3.94
N LYS A 68 11.55 -0.33 3.89
CA LYS A 68 12.63 0.37 4.59
C LYS A 68 12.78 1.80 4.06
N ARG A 69 12.74 1.97 2.73
CA ARG A 69 12.79 3.28 2.07
C ARG A 69 11.60 4.16 2.44
N MET A 70 10.37 3.63 2.38
CA MET A 70 9.17 4.37 2.78
C MET A 70 9.26 4.86 4.24
N MET A 71 9.79 4.03 5.13
CA MET A 71 10.00 4.39 6.54
C MET A 71 11.08 5.47 6.71
N SER A 72 12.25 5.33 6.06
CA SER A 72 13.37 6.26 6.24
C SER A 72 13.17 7.60 5.53
N GLU A 73 12.59 7.59 4.34
CA GLU A 73 12.41 8.78 3.50
C GLU A 73 11.07 9.49 3.79
N ASN A 74 10.19 8.87 4.58
CA ASN A 74 8.86 9.35 4.93
C ASN A 74 8.13 9.99 3.74
N TRP A 75 7.86 9.18 2.71
CA TRP A 75 7.28 9.65 1.45
C TRP A 75 5.98 10.45 1.64
N GLY A 76 5.89 11.58 0.94
CA GLY A 76 4.83 12.57 1.11
C GLY A 76 4.70 13.15 2.52
N GLY A 77 5.65 12.89 3.43
CA GLY A 77 5.53 13.26 4.84
C GLY A 77 4.56 12.40 5.66
N ILE A 78 3.92 11.39 5.07
CA ILE A 78 2.87 10.58 5.72
C ILE A 78 3.16 9.08 5.77
N MET A 79 3.95 8.55 4.83
CA MET A 79 4.07 7.10 4.67
C MET A 79 4.95 6.46 5.75
N GLY A 80 5.89 7.19 6.33
CA GLY A 80 6.81 6.64 7.34
C GLY A 80 6.07 6.09 8.58
N PRO A 81 5.22 6.90 9.24
CA PRO A 81 4.39 6.43 10.36
C PRO A 81 3.41 5.31 9.99
N ILE A 82 2.84 5.33 8.78
CA ILE A 82 1.87 4.32 8.33
C ILE A 82 2.59 2.98 8.12
N VAL A 83 3.68 2.97 7.35
CA VAL A 83 4.42 1.74 7.02
C VAL A 83 5.06 1.14 8.27
N THR A 84 5.58 1.98 9.18
CA THR A 84 6.12 1.49 10.46
C THR A 84 5.07 0.69 11.25
N GLN A 85 3.83 1.20 11.36
CA GLN A 85 2.75 0.49 12.05
C GLN A 85 2.41 -0.83 11.35
N VAL A 86 2.28 -0.81 10.01
CA VAL A 86 1.96 -2.00 9.23
C VAL A 86 3.04 -3.08 9.39
N MET A 87 4.32 -2.70 9.31
CA MET A 87 5.45 -3.63 9.48
C MET A 87 5.51 -4.21 10.90
N ASP A 88 5.19 -3.42 11.93
CA ASP A 88 5.10 -3.89 13.31
C ASP A 88 3.99 -4.95 13.47
N TYR A 89 2.81 -4.74 12.89
CA TYR A 89 1.73 -5.74 12.91
C TYR A 89 2.11 -7.03 12.18
N PHE A 90 2.77 -6.93 11.02
CA PHE A 90 3.29 -8.12 10.34
C PHE A 90 4.33 -8.88 11.18
N GLY A 91 5.25 -8.16 11.83
CA GLY A 91 6.23 -8.75 12.73
C GLY A 91 5.59 -9.47 13.91
N LYS A 92 4.58 -8.85 14.55
CA LYS A 92 3.79 -9.46 15.64
C LYS A 92 2.99 -10.68 15.20
N ALA A 93 2.53 -10.71 13.96
CA ALA A 93 1.87 -11.87 13.37
C ALA A 93 2.85 -12.99 12.95
N GLY A 94 4.16 -12.81 13.17
CA GLY A 94 5.18 -13.79 12.81
C GLY A 94 5.47 -13.86 11.30
N ALA A 95 5.05 -12.85 10.52
CA ALA A 95 5.30 -12.82 9.09
C ALA A 95 6.79 -12.57 8.81
N LYS A 96 7.38 -13.41 7.95
CA LYS A 96 8.77 -13.29 7.51
C LYS A 96 8.82 -12.38 6.29
N LEU A 97 9.11 -11.10 6.51
CA LEU A 97 9.11 -10.08 5.46
C LEU A 97 10.50 -9.74 4.88
N ASP A 98 11.56 -10.35 5.40
CA ASP A 98 12.88 -10.23 4.80
C ASP A 98 12.96 -11.03 3.50
N CYS A 99 13.52 -10.40 2.47
CA CYS A 99 13.77 -11.08 1.22
C CYS A 99 14.97 -12.03 1.32
N PRO A 100 14.92 -13.21 0.66
CA PRO A 100 13.81 -13.70 -0.16
C PRO A 100 12.59 -14.13 0.68
N LEU A 101 11.41 -13.65 0.29
CA LEU A 101 10.17 -13.94 1.03
C LEU A 101 9.84 -15.43 0.89
N PRO A 102 9.77 -16.19 1.99
CA PRO A 102 9.45 -17.61 1.93
C PRO A 102 7.96 -17.84 1.65
N LYS A 103 7.63 -19.08 1.27
CA LYS A 103 6.24 -19.54 1.26
C LYS A 103 5.68 -19.44 2.67
N GLN A 104 4.56 -18.76 2.84
CA GLN A 104 3.93 -18.55 4.15
C GLN A 104 2.47 -18.11 4.00
N ASN A 105 1.70 -18.30 5.05
CA ASN A 105 0.40 -17.68 5.22
C ASN A 105 0.57 -16.44 6.09
N VAL A 106 -0.10 -15.35 5.71
CA VAL A 106 -0.06 -14.08 6.42
C VAL A 106 -1.50 -13.70 6.73
N LEU A 107 -1.79 -13.62 8.03
CA LEU A 107 -3.09 -13.23 8.56
C LEU A 107 -2.92 -12.05 9.51
N LEU A 108 -3.53 -10.93 9.15
CA LEU A 108 -3.74 -9.77 10.01
C LEU A 108 -5.25 -9.61 10.16
N ASP A 109 -5.78 -9.89 11.35
CA ASP A 109 -7.21 -9.73 11.63
C ASP A 109 -7.44 -8.43 12.41
N LYS A 110 -8.14 -7.49 11.78
CA LYS A 110 -8.59 -6.22 12.38
C LYS A 110 -7.51 -5.47 13.17
N VAL A 111 -6.40 -5.13 12.52
CA VAL A 111 -5.36 -4.30 13.13
C VAL A 111 -5.69 -2.82 13.00
N ASP A 112 -5.50 -2.06 14.07
CA ASP A 112 -5.81 -0.62 14.09
C ASP A 112 -4.61 0.21 13.63
N LEU A 113 -4.79 0.94 12.53
CA LEU A 113 -3.84 1.90 11.97
C LEU A 113 -4.22 3.32 12.36
N LYS A 114 -3.26 4.07 12.92
CA LYS A 114 -3.39 5.51 13.12
C LYS A 114 -2.95 6.22 11.86
N LEU A 115 -3.86 6.94 11.23
CA LEU A 115 -3.62 7.73 10.03
C LEU A 115 -3.16 9.14 10.41
N PRO A 116 -2.01 9.60 9.89
CA PRO A 116 -1.48 10.93 10.21
C PRO A 116 -2.26 12.04 9.50
N THR A 117 -1.98 13.28 9.87
CA THR A 117 -2.48 14.45 9.13
C THR A 117 -1.84 14.51 7.75
N ILE A 118 -2.63 14.71 6.69
CA ILE A 118 -2.12 14.93 5.34
C ILE A 118 -1.51 16.34 5.26
N PRO A 119 -0.24 16.51 4.85
CA PRO A 119 0.37 17.80 4.69
C PRO A 119 -0.33 18.63 3.61
N THR A 120 -0.41 19.95 3.81
CA THR A 120 -1.12 20.86 2.90
C THR A 120 -0.60 20.83 1.47
N TYR A 121 0.69 20.52 1.26
CA TYR A 121 1.27 20.38 -0.08
C TYR A 121 0.82 19.12 -0.84
N MET A 122 0.09 18.20 -0.19
CA MET A 122 -0.47 16.99 -0.79
C MET A 122 -1.96 17.12 -1.12
N THR A 123 -2.45 18.30 -1.48
CA THR A 123 -3.86 18.52 -1.87
C THR A 123 -4.33 17.64 -3.04
N PHE A 124 -3.42 17.03 -3.79
CA PHE A 124 -3.75 16.03 -4.81
C PHE A 124 -4.39 14.75 -4.23
N LEU A 125 -4.19 14.46 -2.93
CA LEU A 125 -4.87 13.41 -2.15
C LEU A 125 -6.08 13.94 -1.34
N ALA A 126 -6.72 15.01 -1.81
CA ALA A 126 -7.91 15.57 -1.15
C ALA A 126 -9.10 14.60 -1.12
N SER A 127 -10.08 14.88 -0.26
CA SER A 127 -11.28 14.04 -0.09
C SER A 127 -11.93 13.66 -1.42
N GLY A 128 -12.33 12.39 -1.55
CA GLY A 128 -12.93 11.85 -2.76
C GLY A 128 -12.75 10.35 -2.88
N ASP A 129 -13.24 9.81 -4.00
CA ASP A 129 -13.18 8.38 -4.31
C ASP A 129 -12.01 8.08 -5.24
N TYR A 130 -11.34 6.97 -4.98
CA TYR A 130 -10.11 6.57 -5.64
C TYR A 130 -10.18 5.11 -6.06
N GLN A 131 -9.68 4.84 -7.26
CA GLN A 131 -9.39 3.50 -7.75
C GLN A 131 -7.88 3.30 -7.74
N VAL A 132 -7.42 2.21 -7.16
CA VAL A 132 -6.00 1.86 -7.07
C VAL A 132 -5.76 0.49 -7.66
N GLN A 133 -4.83 0.44 -8.60
CA GLN A 133 -4.29 -0.78 -9.16
C GLN A 133 -2.82 -0.92 -8.78
N LEU A 134 -2.47 -2.00 -8.10
CA LEU A 134 -1.11 -2.40 -7.78
C LEU A 134 -0.75 -3.63 -8.62
N MET A 135 0.33 -3.53 -9.38
CA MET A 135 0.85 -4.63 -10.18
C MET A 135 2.32 -4.87 -9.86
N ASN A 136 2.69 -6.10 -9.53
CA ASN A 136 4.06 -6.50 -9.25
C ASN A 136 4.57 -7.47 -10.31
N LYS A 137 5.78 -7.21 -10.81
CA LYS A 137 6.48 -8.08 -11.76
C LYS A 137 7.75 -8.66 -11.14
N ASP A 138 7.93 -9.98 -11.22
CA ASP A 138 9.16 -10.63 -10.78
C ASP A 138 10.36 -10.04 -11.52
N LYS A 139 11.39 -9.67 -10.78
CA LYS A 139 12.58 -9.01 -11.34
C LYS A 139 13.37 -9.93 -12.28
N ARG A 140 13.22 -11.26 -12.16
CA ARG A 140 14.00 -12.25 -12.91
C ARG A 140 13.44 -12.51 -14.30
N ASP A 141 12.13 -12.70 -14.42
CA ASP A 141 11.48 -13.09 -15.69
C ASP A 141 10.40 -12.11 -16.15
N GLY A 142 10.16 -11.02 -15.41
CA GLY A 142 9.20 -9.98 -15.76
C GLY A 142 7.74 -10.39 -15.64
N LYS A 143 7.44 -11.61 -15.17
CA LYS A 143 6.06 -12.10 -15.05
C LYS A 143 5.34 -11.39 -13.91
N THR A 144 4.06 -11.09 -14.13
CA THR A 144 3.20 -10.56 -13.07
C THR A 144 3.01 -11.61 -11.98
N ILE A 145 3.39 -11.27 -10.75
CA ILE A 145 3.25 -12.14 -9.58
C ILE A 145 2.08 -11.74 -8.68
N LEU A 146 1.65 -10.48 -8.73
CA LEU A 146 0.56 -9.94 -7.95
C LEU A 146 -0.14 -8.82 -8.72
N CYS A 147 -1.46 -8.87 -8.78
CA CYS A 147 -2.32 -7.80 -9.24
C CYS A 147 -3.41 -7.59 -8.18
N ILE A 148 -3.56 -6.36 -7.70
CA ILE A 148 -4.59 -5.97 -6.74
C ILE A 148 -5.29 -4.73 -7.29
N GLU A 149 -6.61 -4.77 -7.31
CA GLU A 149 -7.47 -3.63 -7.64
C GLU A 149 -8.37 -3.36 -6.44
N MET A 150 -8.45 -2.09 -6.03
CA MET A 150 -9.21 -1.66 -4.86
C MET A 150 -9.80 -0.29 -5.11
N ASP A 151 -10.98 -0.06 -4.55
CA ASP A 151 -11.60 1.25 -4.44
C ASP A 151 -11.58 1.71 -2.99
N PHE A 152 -11.29 3.00 -2.75
CA PHE A 152 -11.41 3.59 -1.43
C PHE A 152 -11.84 5.05 -1.49
N SER A 153 -12.39 5.53 -0.38
CA SER A 153 -12.83 6.91 -0.23
C SER A 153 -12.05 7.58 0.91
N ILE A 154 -11.63 8.82 0.70
CA ILE A 154 -11.00 9.67 1.71
C ILE A 154 -11.96 10.81 2.06
N ALA A 155 -12.15 11.07 3.36
CA ALA A 155 -12.93 12.18 3.90
C ALA A 155 -12.03 13.24 4.54
#